data_AF-A0A1H8XNV6-F1
#
_entry.id   AF-A0A1H8XNV6-F1
#
_cell.length_a   1.000
_cell.length_b   1.000
_cell.length_c   1.000
_cell.angle_alpha   90.00
_cell.angle_beta   90.00
_cell.angle_gamma   90.00
#
_symmetry.space_group_name_H-M   'P 1'
#
loop_
_entity.id
_entity.type
_entity.pdbx_description
1 polymer ?
#
loop_
_entity_poly.entity_id
_entity_poly.type
_entity_poly.pdbx_seq_one_letter_code
_entity_poly.pdbx_strand_id
1 'polypeptide(L)'
;MGHEETFIIHKIWDELSQINMHKINRVCQHNIQIGLVGSTAAIEDMMKWLVSFPYHNFTFPVPDNDEIHSNKEMLKRLIIIPVSTEEEFDKEKLKTSDFCIVESRIANEVKQFHTEVYPFDAADPNLAAQILANHERIRFALSHNFPVFRPEHAKIEIQETAIQNTAWVLISTLPAYLPVLHRTIVAPLEMLADFIVLTLNEVKLMFELIGLLGEKIELRHILDFAVVFGLAKLSRGIAVLILRSIPAHAAVLAKAALAYALTWAIGEAIVFFIVGRQRCNLSFLMQRVRHHFKNGLTEAQALMKKKELAERSKAEG
;
A
#
# COMPACT_ATOMS: atom_id res chain seq x y z
N MET A 1 24.17 -27.16 5.55
CA MET A 1 23.75 -25.84 5.01
C MET A 1 22.84 -25.98 3.79
N GLY A 2 23.16 -26.75 2.74
CA GLY A 2 22.30 -26.84 1.54
C GLY A 2 20.90 -27.46 1.74
N HIS A 3 20.70 -28.37 2.70
CA HIS A 3 19.39 -29.01 2.93
C HIS A 3 18.35 -28.08 3.59
N GLU A 4 18.83 -27.15 4.42
CA GLU A 4 17.97 -26.23 5.19
C GLU A 4 17.50 -25.08 4.30
N GLU A 5 18.39 -24.49 3.49
CA GLU A 5 18.03 -23.47 2.49
C GLU A 5 17.00 -24.01 1.47
N THR A 6 17.18 -25.24 1.00
CA THR A 6 16.25 -25.86 0.05
C THR A 6 14.86 -26.06 0.65
N PHE A 7 14.77 -26.42 1.94
CA PHE A 7 13.49 -26.57 2.64
C PHE A 7 12.76 -25.23 2.82
N ILE A 8 13.49 -24.17 3.18
CA ILE A 8 12.94 -22.82 3.36
C ILE A 8 12.37 -22.28 2.05
N ILE A 9 13.14 -22.43 0.96
CA ILE A 9 12.70 -22.00 -0.38
C ILE A 9 11.44 -22.76 -0.81
N HIS A 10 11.38 -24.07 -0.57
CA HIS A 10 10.21 -24.88 -0.91
C HIS A 10 8.96 -24.45 -0.14
N LYS A 11 9.09 -24.23 1.18
CA LYS A 11 7.96 -23.79 2.01
C LYS A 11 7.47 -22.39 1.65
N ILE A 12 8.39 -21.47 1.35
CA ILE A 12 8.03 -20.15 0.82
C ILE A 12 7.31 -20.31 -0.51
N TRP A 13 7.81 -21.15 -1.41
CA TRP A 13 7.17 -21.40 -2.70
C TRP A 13 5.75 -21.97 -2.57
N ASP A 14 5.54 -22.94 -1.68
CA ASP A 14 4.23 -23.52 -1.41
C ASP A 14 3.24 -22.46 -0.91
N GLU A 15 3.64 -21.64 0.07
CA GLU A 15 2.81 -20.54 0.59
C GLU A 15 2.59 -19.42 -0.45
N LEU A 16 3.61 -19.10 -1.24
CA LEU A 16 3.49 -18.15 -2.36
C LEU A 16 2.51 -18.63 -3.43
N SER A 17 2.49 -19.93 -3.71
CA SER A 17 1.54 -20.52 -4.66
C SER A 17 0.09 -20.41 -4.18
N GLN A 18 -0.12 -20.26 -2.86
CA GLN A 18 -1.42 -20.00 -2.25
C GLN A 18 -1.81 -18.53 -2.26
N ILE A 19 -0.87 -17.60 -2.48
CA ILE A 19 -1.20 -16.19 -2.66
C ILE A 19 -2.05 -16.06 -3.93
N ASN A 20 -3.32 -15.72 -3.73
CA ASN A 20 -4.31 -15.73 -4.79
C ASN A 20 -4.15 -14.50 -5.70
N MET A 21 -3.15 -14.55 -6.59
CA MET A 21 -2.91 -13.53 -7.63
C MET A 21 -4.16 -13.27 -8.48
N HIS A 22 -4.95 -14.32 -8.72
CA HIS A 22 -6.21 -14.22 -9.45
C HIS A 22 -7.24 -13.37 -8.70
N LYS A 23 -7.24 -13.40 -7.37
CA LYS A 23 -8.09 -12.53 -6.54
C LYS A 23 -7.70 -11.07 -6.72
N ILE A 24 -6.41 -10.74 -6.67
CA ILE A 24 -5.94 -9.35 -6.86
C ILE A 24 -6.28 -8.86 -8.28
N ASN A 25 -5.95 -9.65 -9.30
CA ASN A 25 -6.33 -9.33 -10.68
C ASN A 25 -7.86 -9.16 -10.84
N ARG A 26 -8.67 -9.98 -10.16
CA ARG A 26 -10.14 -9.87 -10.20
C ARG A 26 -10.65 -8.57 -9.56
N VAL A 27 -10.09 -8.14 -8.42
CA VAL A 27 -10.50 -6.88 -7.78
C VAL A 27 -10.04 -5.65 -8.57
N CYS A 28 -8.90 -5.71 -9.25
CA CYS A 28 -8.46 -4.67 -10.19
C CYS A 28 -9.40 -4.52 -11.40
N GLN A 29 -10.06 -5.60 -11.80
CA GLN A 29 -10.99 -5.65 -12.93
C GLN A 29 -12.45 -5.37 -12.56
N HIS A 30 -12.74 -5.06 -11.29
CA HIS A 30 -14.11 -4.77 -10.86
C HIS A 30 -14.75 -3.68 -11.75
N ASN A 31 -16.03 -3.85 -12.09
CA ASN A 31 -16.73 -2.82 -12.83
C ASN A 31 -16.95 -1.62 -11.91
N ILE A 32 -16.65 -0.43 -12.40
CA ILE A 32 -16.83 0.83 -11.67
C ILE A 32 -17.38 1.87 -12.64
N GLN A 33 -18.26 2.73 -12.15
CA GLN A 33 -18.88 3.81 -12.89
C GLN A 33 -18.75 5.12 -12.10
N ILE A 34 -17.99 6.07 -12.64
CA ILE A 34 -17.79 7.39 -12.03
C ILE A 34 -18.63 8.41 -12.78
N GLY A 35 -19.53 9.08 -12.08
CA GLY A 35 -20.30 10.21 -12.63
C GLY A 35 -19.44 11.48 -12.65
N LEU A 36 -19.30 12.13 -13.80
CA LEU A 36 -18.69 13.46 -13.92
C LEU A 36 -19.79 14.48 -14.24
N VAL A 37 -20.04 15.41 -13.31
CA VAL A 37 -21.18 16.32 -13.38
C VAL A 37 -20.72 17.77 -13.33
N GLY A 38 -21.05 18.56 -14.34
CA GLY A 38 -20.69 19.98 -14.38
C GLY A 38 -20.71 20.59 -15.77
N SER A 39 -20.17 21.80 -15.89
CA SER A 39 -19.92 22.39 -17.21
C SER A 39 -18.93 21.56 -18.03
N THR A 40 -18.95 21.69 -19.35
CA THR A 40 -17.99 21.01 -20.25
C THR A 40 -16.53 21.28 -19.83
N ALA A 41 -16.21 22.53 -19.47
CA ALA A 41 -14.88 22.90 -18.99
C ALA A 41 -14.51 22.19 -17.68
N ALA A 42 -15.43 22.14 -16.71
CA ALA A 42 -15.20 21.45 -15.44
C ALA A 42 -14.99 19.94 -15.64
N ILE A 43 -15.76 19.32 -16.54
CA ILE A 43 -15.62 17.90 -16.88
C ILE A 43 -14.26 17.63 -17.54
N GLU A 44 -13.80 18.49 -18.44
CA GLU A 44 -12.47 18.38 -19.03
C GLU A 44 -11.37 18.43 -17.96
N ASP A 45 -11.49 19.30 -16.97
CA ASP A 45 -10.52 19.40 -15.88
C ASP A 45 -10.58 18.20 -14.93
N MET A 46 -11.76 17.65 -14.65
CA MET A 46 -11.92 16.40 -13.90
C MET A 46 -11.27 15.22 -14.65
N MET A 47 -11.43 15.15 -15.98
CA MET A 47 -10.80 14.11 -16.79
C MET A 47 -9.27 14.24 -16.78
N LYS A 48 -8.73 15.46 -16.92
CA LYS A 48 -7.29 15.72 -16.79
C LYS A 48 -6.77 15.29 -15.42
N TRP A 49 -7.52 15.60 -14.36
CA TRP A 49 -7.19 15.18 -13.01
C TRP A 49 -7.19 13.65 -12.85
N LEU A 50 -8.20 12.96 -13.37
CA LEU A 50 -8.30 11.49 -13.29
C LEU A 50 -7.14 10.76 -13.95
N VAL A 51 -6.62 11.29 -15.06
CA VAL A 51 -5.44 10.74 -15.75
C VAL A 51 -4.11 11.24 -15.20
N SER A 52 -4.13 12.29 -14.38
CA SER A 52 -2.94 12.82 -13.74
C SER A 52 -2.38 11.82 -12.73
N PHE A 53 -1.08 11.91 -12.49
CA PHE A 53 -0.43 11.09 -11.50
C PHE A 53 0.44 11.96 -10.59
N PRO A 54 -0.10 12.40 -9.45
CA PRO A 54 0.57 13.34 -8.56
C PRO A 54 1.66 12.63 -7.73
N TYR A 55 2.74 12.18 -8.39
CA TYR A 55 3.83 11.41 -7.75
C TYR A 55 4.65 12.20 -6.74
N HIS A 56 4.59 13.53 -6.82
CA HIS A 56 5.27 14.46 -5.93
C HIS A 56 4.89 14.26 -4.44
N ASN A 57 3.82 13.50 -4.17
CA ASN A 57 3.40 13.12 -2.83
C ASN A 57 4.18 11.94 -2.22
N PHE A 58 5.09 11.30 -2.96
CA PHE A 58 6.14 10.45 -2.39
C PHE A 58 7.35 11.30 -2.02
N THR A 59 8.00 10.99 -0.90
CA THR A 59 9.06 11.83 -0.28
C THR A 59 10.25 12.16 -1.19
N PHE A 60 10.40 11.49 -2.35
CA PHE A 60 11.41 11.83 -3.33
C PHE A 60 10.82 11.79 -4.75
N PRO A 61 11.25 12.69 -5.64
CA PRO A 61 10.77 12.75 -7.01
C PRO A 61 11.27 11.53 -7.82
N VAL A 62 10.37 10.98 -8.63
CA VAL A 62 10.68 10.10 -9.77
C VAL A 62 10.96 11.03 -10.96
N PRO A 63 11.86 10.71 -11.91
CA PRO A 63 11.99 11.51 -13.12
C PRO A 63 10.67 11.57 -13.89
N ASP A 64 10.45 12.68 -14.60
CA ASP A 64 9.28 13.00 -15.45
C ASP A 64 9.12 12.02 -16.64
N ASN A 65 8.99 10.72 -16.37
CA ASN A 65 8.52 9.78 -17.37
C ASN A 65 6.99 9.84 -17.38
N ASP A 66 6.48 10.66 -18.30
CA ASP A 66 5.06 10.95 -18.54
C ASP A 66 4.25 9.76 -19.08
N GLU A 67 4.88 8.64 -19.45
CA GLU A 67 4.18 7.47 -19.98
C GLU A 67 3.63 6.58 -18.86
N ILE A 68 2.71 7.15 -18.10
CA ILE A 68 1.83 6.35 -17.25
C ILE A 68 0.77 5.76 -18.17
N HIS A 69 0.77 4.43 -18.31
CA HIS A 69 -0.26 3.74 -19.09
C HIS A 69 -1.66 4.07 -18.52
N SER A 70 -2.32 5.06 -19.14
CA SER A 70 -3.74 5.28 -19.00
C SER A 70 -4.45 4.31 -19.92
N ASN A 71 -5.25 3.43 -19.33
CA ASN A 71 -5.98 2.44 -20.10
C ASN A 71 -7.08 3.17 -20.88
N LYS A 72 -7.08 3.12 -22.22
CA LYS A 72 -8.14 3.74 -23.04
C LYS A 72 -9.55 3.21 -22.68
N GLU A 73 -9.64 2.04 -22.08
CA GLU A 73 -10.88 1.45 -21.55
C GLU A 73 -11.43 2.19 -20.32
N MET A 74 -10.63 3.05 -19.68
CA MET A 74 -11.03 3.90 -18.55
C MET A 74 -12.23 4.79 -18.92
N LEU A 75 -12.29 5.29 -20.15
CA LEU A 75 -13.41 6.15 -20.60
C LEU A 75 -14.76 5.42 -20.56
N LYS A 76 -14.79 4.08 -20.70
CA LYS A 76 -16.03 3.28 -20.60
C LYS A 76 -16.57 3.17 -19.16
N ARG A 77 -15.79 3.65 -18.18
CA ARG A 77 -16.12 3.67 -16.75
C ARG A 77 -16.57 5.05 -16.29
N LEU A 78 -16.70 6.01 -17.22
CA LEU A 78 -17.13 7.36 -16.94
C LEU A 78 -18.56 7.58 -17.47
N ILE A 79 -19.41 8.15 -16.62
CA ILE A 79 -20.74 8.63 -16.98
C ILE A 79 -20.67 10.15 -17.02
N ILE A 80 -20.70 10.72 -18.21
CA ILE A 80 -20.58 12.17 -18.40
C ILE A 80 -21.97 12.80 -18.38
N ILE A 81 -22.17 13.75 -17.47
CA ILE A 81 -23.45 14.45 -17.25
C ILE A 81 -23.18 15.96 -17.34
N PRO A 82 -23.17 16.53 -18.57
CA PRO A 82 -22.99 17.95 -18.74
C PRO A 82 -24.21 18.71 -18.20
N VAL A 83 -23.95 19.82 -17.51
CA VAL A 83 -24.99 20.68 -16.95
C VAL A 83 -25.00 21.99 -17.73
N SER A 84 -26.06 22.18 -18.51
CA SER A 84 -26.38 23.47 -19.12
C SER A 84 -27.23 24.30 -18.13
N THR A 85 -27.22 25.62 -18.26
CA THR A 85 -27.88 26.53 -17.31
C THR A 85 -29.41 26.40 -17.22
N GLU A 86 -30.04 25.59 -18.08
CA GLU A 86 -31.49 25.48 -18.21
C GLU A 86 -32.02 24.03 -18.20
N GLU A 87 -31.17 23.01 -18.16
CA GLU A 87 -31.60 21.60 -18.21
C GLU A 87 -31.57 20.92 -16.83
N GLU A 88 -32.60 20.13 -16.56
CA GLU A 88 -32.71 19.27 -15.38
C GLU A 88 -31.70 18.11 -15.51
N PHE A 89 -31.07 17.71 -14.39
CA PHE A 89 -30.10 16.61 -14.39
C PHE A 89 -30.71 15.30 -14.93
N ASP A 90 -29.92 14.52 -15.67
CA ASP A 90 -30.29 13.14 -16.03
C ASP A 90 -30.21 12.24 -14.78
N LYS A 91 -31.33 12.20 -14.04
CA LYS A 91 -31.46 11.51 -12.74
C LYS A 91 -31.18 10.02 -12.83
N GLU A 92 -31.47 9.39 -13.96
CA GLU A 92 -31.25 7.95 -14.15
C GLU A 92 -29.77 7.64 -14.34
N LYS A 93 -29.02 8.50 -15.03
CA LYS A 93 -27.55 8.37 -15.14
C LYS A 93 -26.83 8.61 -13.82
N LEU A 94 -27.33 9.51 -12.97
CA LEU A 94 -26.74 9.74 -11.65
C LEU A 94 -26.84 8.48 -10.76
N LYS A 95 -27.98 7.78 -10.78
CA LYS A 95 -28.22 6.60 -9.93
C LYS A 95 -27.36 5.38 -10.31
N THR A 96 -26.84 5.33 -11.53
CA THR A 96 -26.04 4.19 -12.00
C THR A 96 -24.55 4.33 -11.72
N SER A 97 -24.09 5.51 -11.28
CA SER A 97 -22.71 5.69 -10.82
C SER A 97 -22.48 5.14 -9.42
N ASP A 98 -21.28 4.67 -9.12
CA ASP A 98 -20.85 4.31 -7.77
C ASP A 98 -20.66 5.57 -6.90
N PHE A 99 -20.16 6.64 -7.52
CA PHE A 99 -20.04 7.99 -6.95
C PHE A 99 -19.94 9.05 -8.04
N CYS A 100 -20.18 10.30 -7.67
CA CYS A 100 -20.07 11.44 -8.57
C CYS A 100 -18.94 12.39 -8.14
N ILE A 101 -18.13 12.81 -9.10
CA ILE A 101 -17.25 13.98 -9.01
C ILE A 101 -17.98 15.13 -9.67
N VAL A 102 -18.16 16.23 -8.94
CA VAL A 102 -19.09 17.27 -9.35
C VAL A 102 -18.46 18.65 -9.28
N GLU A 103 -18.85 19.54 -10.17
CA GLU A 103 -18.45 20.93 -10.10
C GLU A 103 -18.94 21.55 -8.77
N SER A 104 -18.04 22.19 -8.02
CA SER A 104 -18.29 22.60 -6.63
C SER A 104 -19.58 23.41 -6.42
N ARG A 105 -19.96 24.24 -7.40
CA ARG A 105 -21.17 25.08 -7.34
C ARG A 105 -22.49 24.30 -7.34
N ILE A 106 -22.53 23.13 -7.99
CA ILE A 106 -23.74 22.30 -8.13
C ILE A 106 -23.75 21.10 -7.15
N ALA A 107 -22.74 20.97 -6.30
CA ALA A 107 -22.58 19.79 -5.46
C ALA A 107 -23.77 19.53 -4.53
N ASN A 108 -24.38 20.59 -4.00
CA ASN A 108 -25.55 20.47 -3.12
C ASN A 108 -26.81 20.02 -3.86
N GLU A 109 -26.94 20.36 -5.14
CA GLU A 109 -28.07 19.92 -5.97
C GLU A 109 -27.93 18.45 -6.31
N VAL A 110 -26.73 18.00 -6.70
CA VAL A 110 -26.47 16.58 -7.02
C VAL A 110 -26.62 15.69 -5.77
N LYS A 111 -26.27 16.19 -4.57
CA LYS A 111 -26.46 15.48 -3.30
C LYS A 111 -27.92 15.12 -3.00
N GLN A 112 -28.89 15.80 -3.61
CA GLN A 112 -30.31 15.44 -3.47
C GLN A 112 -30.65 14.13 -4.19
N PHE A 113 -29.82 13.71 -5.15
CA PHE A 113 -30.06 12.56 -6.02
C PHE A 113 -29.02 11.44 -5.85
N HIS A 114 -27.84 11.75 -5.31
CA HIS A 114 -26.75 10.79 -5.09
C HIS A 114 -26.08 11.02 -3.73
N THR A 115 -25.85 9.95 -2.97
CA THR A 115 -25.30 10.05 -1.60
C THR A 115 -23.79 10.31 -1.61
N GLU A 116 -23.05 9.62 -2.47
CA GLU A 116 -21.58 9.76 -2.58
C GLU A 116 -21.24 10.82 -3.64
N VAL A 117 -21.01 12.05 -3.19
CA VAL A 117 -20.77 13.22 -4.06
C VAL A 117 -19.54 13.98 -3.58
N TYR A 118 -18.58 14.12 -4.47
CA TYR A 118 -17.30 14.77 -4.22
C TYR A 118 -17.17 16.07 -5.01
N PRO A 119 -17.17 17.24 -4.35
CA PRO A 119 -16.92 18.51 -5.04
C PRO A 119 -15.50 18.51 -5.59
N PHE A 120 -15.36 18.82 -6.87
CA PHE A 120 -14.09 18.91 -7.54
C PHE A 120 -13.42 20.25 -7.26
N ASP A 121 -12.21 20.15 -6.74
CA ASP A 121 -11.25 21.24 -6.65
C ASP A 121 -9.89 20.67 -7.06
N ALA A 122 -9.34 21.14 -8.18
CA ALA A 122 -8.04 20.71 -8.67
C ALA A 122 -6.89 21.06 -7.70
N ALA A 123 -7.11 22.01 -6.79
CA ALA A 123 -6.14 22.40 -5.77
C ALA A 123 -6.23 21.55 -4.49
N ASP A 124 -7.26 20.71 -4.30
CA ASP A 124 -7.36 19.85 -3.12
C ASP A 124 -6.50 18.59 -3.28
N PRO A 125 -5.38 18.46 -2.55
CA PRO A 125 -4.53 17.27 -2.65
C PRO A 125 -5.17 16.04 -2.01
N ASN A 126 -6.24 16.20 -1.22
CA ASN A 126 -6.83 15.12 -0.43
C ASN A 126 -8.02 14.44 -1.11
N LEU A 127 -8.52 14.99 -2.23
CA LEU A 127 -9.71 14.47 -2.91
C LEU A 127 -9.58 12.97 -3.24
N ALA A 128 -8.42 12.56 -3.78
CA ALA A 128 -8.16 11.16 -4.09
C ALA A 128 -8.14 10.27 -2.84
N ALA A 129 -7.52 10.75 -1.75
CA ALA A 129 -7.47 10.03 -0.49
C ALA A 129 -8.86 9.88 0.15
N GLN A 130 -9.71 10.93 0.08
CA GLN A 130 -11.08 10.90 0.59
C GLN A 130 -11.96 9.88 -0.18
N ILE A 131 -11.88 9.89 -1.52
CA ILE A 131 -12.61 8.93 -2.36
C ILE A 131 -12.16 7.50 -2.03
N LEU A 132 -10.85 7.25 -1.97
CA LEU A 132 -10.35 5.93 -1.59
C LEU A 132 -10.86 5.52 -0.20
N ALA A 133 -10.78 6.41 0.79
CA ALA A 133 -11.22 6.13 2.16
C ALA A 133 -12.66 5.61 2.21
N ASN A 134 -13.58 6.28 1.50
CA ASN A 134 -15.00 5.92 1.48
C ASN A 134 -15.32 4.69 0.61
N HIS A 135 -14.44 4.34 -0.34
CA HIS A 135 -14.69 3.30 -1.34
C HIS A 135 -13.73 2.09 -1.23
N GLU A 136 -13.52 1.57 -0.02
CA GLU A 136 -12.66 0.41 0.28
C GLU A 136 -12.79 -0.77 -0.69
N ARG A 137 -14.02 -1.14 -1.01
CA ARG A 137 -14.32 -2.32 -1.83
C ARG A 137 -13.84 -2.20 -3.28
N ILE A 138 -13.67 -0.98 -3.79
CA ILE A 138 -13.31 -0.71 -5.19
C ILE A 138 -11.97 0.03 -5.34
N ARG A 139 -11.21 0.25 -4.26
CA ARG A 139 -9.89 0.95 -4.30
C ARG A 139 -8.96 0.38 -5.36
N PHE A 140 -8.86 -0.95 -5.47
CA PHE A 140 -8.02 -1.61 -6.48
C PHE A 140 -8.47 -1.32 -7.90
N ALA A 141 -9.77 -1.36 -8.17
CA ALA A 141 -10.29 -0.99 -9.49
C ALA A 141 -10.06 0.49 -9.78
N LEU A 142 -10.24 1.38 -8.80
CA LEU A 142 -9.99 2.80 -8.94
C LEU A 142 -8.54 3.07 -9.32
N SER A 143 -7.57 2.66 -8.51
CA SER A 143 -6.15 2.93 -8.78
C SER A 143 -5.63 2.23 -10.04
N HIS A 144 -6.10 1.00 -10.31
CA HIS A 144 -5.71 0.27 -11.52
C HIS A 144 -6.09 1.06 -12.79
N ASN A 145 -7.32 1.59 -12.83
CA ASN A 145 -7.86 2.25 -14.02
C ASN A 145 -7.55 3.76 -14.08
N PHE A 146 -7.41 4.43 -12.92
CA PHE A 146 -7.27 5.88 -12.81
C PHE A 146 -5.99 6.24 -12.03
N PRO A 147 -4.94 6.74 -12.72
CA PRO A 147 -3.63 7.01 -12.11
C PRO A 147 -3.64 7.91 -10.88
N VAL A 148 -4.60 8.85 -10.77
CA VAL A 148 -4.65 9.81 -9.68
C VAL A 148 -4.76 9.16 -8.29
N PHE A 149 -5.38 7.98 -8.19
CA PHE A 149 -5.55 7.26 -6.94
C PHE A 149 -4.37 6.37 -6.57
N ARG A 150 -3.42 6.15 -7.48
CA ARG A 150 -2.31 5.22 -7.26
C ARG A 150 -1.39 5.62 -6.11
N PRO A 151 -0.97 6.91 -5.95
CA PRO A 151 -0.02 7.24 -4.90
C PRO A 151 -0.59 7.03 -3.50
N GLU A 152 -1.81 7.49 -3.28
CA GLU A 152 -2.47 7.36 -1.97
C GLU A 152 -2.84 5.90 -1.66
N HIS A 153 -3.30 5.14 -2.65
CA HIS A 153 -3.57 3.71 -2.44
C HIS A 153 -2.29 2.90 -2.18
N ALA A 154 -1.19 3.19 -2.88
CA ALA A 154 0.10 2.56 -2.58
C ALA A 154 0.56 2.83 -1.14
N LYS A 155 0.40 4.06 -0.64
CA LYS A 155 0.71 4.38 0.77
C LYS A 155 -0.13 3.57 1.74
N ILE A 156 -1.42 3.36 1.46
CA ILE A 156 -2.32 2.54 2.30
C ILE A 156 -1.79 1.10 2.38
N GLU A 157 -1.55 0.44 1.24
CA GLU A 157 -1.11 -0.96 1.22
C GLU A 157 0.27 -1.16 1.88
N ILE A 158 1.20 -0.22 1.65
CA ILE A 158 2.51 -0.23 2.29
C ILE A 158 2.37 -0.03 3.81
N GLN A 159 1.54 0.92 4.24
CA GLN A 159 1.30 1.21 5.65
C GLN A 159 0.70 0.01 6.37
N GLU A 160 -0.35 -0.60 5.81
CA GLU A 160 -1.01 -1.76 6.40
C GLU A 160 -0.05 -2.94 6.54
N THR A 161 0.73 -3.22 5.49
CA THR A 161 1.74 -4.28 5.52
C THR A 161 2.85 -3.96 6.54
N ALA A 162 3.28 -2.71 6.64
CA ALA A 162 4.30 -2.28 7.60
C ALA A 162 3.80 -2.49 9.04
N ILE A 163 2.55 -2.11 9.35
CA ILE A 163 1.92 -2.34 10.65
C ILE A 163 1.83 -3.84 10.96
N GLN A 164 1.41 -4.67 9.99
CA GLN A 164 1.34 -6.13 10.16
C GLN A 164 2.72 -6.72 10.49
N ASN A 165 3.76 -6.30 9.77
CA ASN A 165 5.14 -6.74 10.01
C ASN A 165 5.67 -6.29 11.38
N THR A 166 5.35 -5.07 11.80
CA THR A 166 5.66 -4.56 13.15
C THR A 166 4.97 -5.38 14.23
N ALA A 167 3.67 -5.63 14.08
CA ALA A 167 2.89 -6.43 15.03
C ALA A 167 3.43 -7.87 15.12
N TRP A 168 3.77 -8.49 13.98
CA TRP A 168 4.38 -9.81 13.93
C TRP A 168 5.69 -9.85 14.73
N VAL A 169 6.60 -8.91 14.49
CA VAL A 169 7.89 -8.86 15.21
C VAL A 169 7.70 -8.64 16.70
N LEU A 170 6.72 -7.83 17.13
CA LEU A 170 6.41 -7.65 18.55
C LEU A 170 5.92 -8.95 19.21
N ILE A 171 5.19 -9.78 18.47
CA ILE A 171 4.65 -11.05 18.97
C ILE A 171 5.74 -12.14 18.95
N SER A 172 6.48 -12.25 17.84
CA SER A 172 7.47 -13.31 17.64
C SER A 172 8.71 -13.14 18.52
N THR A 173 8.98 -11.93 19.02
CA THR A 173 10.09 -11.68 19.95
C THR A 173 9.77 -11.94 21.42
N LEU A 174 8.55 -12.36 21.76
CA LEU A 174 8.14 -12.68 23.15
C LEU A 174 8.86 -13.89 23.76
N PRO A 175 9.12 -15.01 23.05
CA PRO A 175 9.80 -16.14 23.66
C PRO A 175 11.28 -15.86 23.92
N ALA A 176 11.82 -14.72 23.45
CA ALA A 176 13.12 -14.22 23.85
C ALA A 176 13.22 -13.98 25.38
N TYR A 177 12.13 -13.90 26.14
CA TYR A 177 12.19 -13.79 27.61
C TYR A 177 12.29 -15.15 28.34
N LEU A 178 12.35 -16.27 27.60
CA LEU A 178 12.52 -17.61 28.18
C LEU A 178 13.94 -17.86 28.75
N PRO A 179 14.09 -18.80 29.71
CA PRO A 179 15.39 -19.20 30.24
C PRO A 179 16.37 -19.67 29.14
N VAL A 180 17.67 -19.42 29.36
CA VAL A 180 18.76 -19.60 28.37
C VAL A 180 18.72 -20.95 27.65
N LEU A 181 18.43 -22.05 28.36
CA LEU A 181 18.39 -23.41 27.82
C LEU A 181 17.29 -23.61 26.75
N HIS A 182 16.18 -22.89 26.88
CA HIS A 182 15.07 -22.94 25.92
C HIS A 182 15.33 -22.00 24.74
N ARG A 183 16.00 -20.86 25.00
CA ARG A 183 16.29 -19.84 23.98
C ARG A 183 17.18 -20.37 22.84
N THR A 184 18.12 -21.29 23.12
CA THR A 184 19.02 -21.84 22.10
C THR A 184 18.33 -22.76 21.08
N ILE A 185 17.21 -23.39 21.46
CA ILE A 185 16.41 -24.25 20.58
C ILE A 185 15.34 -23.44 19.85
N VAL A 186 14.75 -22.45 20.53
CA VAL A 186 13.63 -21.66 20.02
C VAL A 186 14.09 -20.55 19.07
N ALA A 187 15.25 -19.93 19.30
CA ALA A 187 15.72 -18.80 18.48
C ALA A 187 15.89 -19.12 16.97
N PRO A 188 16.43 -20.28 16.55
CA PRO A 188 16.47 -20.64 15.13
C PRO A 188 15.07 -20.77 14.50
N LEU A 189 14.11 -21.31 15.25
CA LEU A 189 12.72 -21.48 14.79
C LEU A 189 12.00 -20.12 14.67
N GLU A 190 12.22 -19.20 15.62
CA GLU A 190 11.72 -17.82 15.55
C GLU A 190 12.26 -17.08 14.33
N MET A 191 13.58 -17.14 14.12
CA MET A 191 14.22 -16.50 12.96
C MET A 191 13.67 -17.02 11.64
N LEU A 192 13.38 -18.32 11.57
CA LEU A 192 12.80 -18.94 10.39
C LEU A 192 11.36 -18.49 10.16
N ALA A 193 10.53 -18.47 11.20
CA ALA A 193 9.14 -18.02 11.11
C ALA A 193 9.06 -16.54 10.70
N ASP A 194 9.90 -15.68 11.30
CA ASP A 194 10.03 -14.28 10.92
C ASP A 194 10.43 -14.11 9.46
N PHE A 195 11.40 -14.90 9.00
CA PHE A 195 11.84 -14.83 7.62
C PHE A 195 10.70 -15.17 6.65
N ILE A 196 9.96 -16.26 6.91
CA ILE A 196 8.86 -16.71 6.05
C ILE A 196 7.73 -15.68 6.05
N VAL A 197 7.20 -15.31 7.22
CA VAL A 197 6.03 -14.41 7.33
C VAL A 197 6.32 -13.04 6.72
N LEU A 198 7.47 -12.44 7.04
CA LEU A 198 7.81 -11.13 6.50
C LEU A 198 8.03 -11.17 4.99
N THR A 199 8.58 -12.26 4.46
CA THR A 199 8.77 -12.43 3.01
C THR A 199 7.45 -12.63 2.29
N LEU A 200 6.51 -13.39 2.86
CA LEU A 200 5.17 -13.54 2.29
C LEU A 200 4.43 -12.20 2.24
N ASN A 201 4.53 -11.40 3.30
CA ASN A 201 3.94 -10.06 3.35
C ASN A 201 4.58 -9.11 2.32
N GLU A 202 5.91 -9.15 2.17
CA GLU A 202 6.64 -8.39 1.14
C GLU A 202 6.20 -8.77 -0.30
N VAL A 203 5.99 -10.06 -0.57
CA VAL A 203 5.54 -10.53 -1.89
C VAL A 203 4.06 -10.22 -2.14
N LYS A 204 3.20 -10.36 -1.12
CA LYS A 204 1.79 -9.93 -1.20
C LYS A 204 1.70 -8.45 -1.54
N LEU A 205 2.42 -7.60 -0.80
CA LEU A 205 2.49 -6.16 -1.03
C LEU A 205 2.96 -5.86 -2.45
N MET A 206 3.98 -6.57 -2.95
CA MET A 206 4.45 -6.41 -4.33
C MET A 206 3.34 -6.67 -5.35
N PHE A 207 2.57 -7.75 -5.20
CA PHE A 207 1.45 -8.01 -6.12
C PHE A 207 0.34 -6.96 -6.01
N GLU A 208 0.03 -6.49 -4.81
CA GLU A 208 -0.94 -5.42 -4.59
C GLU A 208 -0.49 -4.12 -5.29
N LEU A 209 0.79 -3.76 -5.13
CA LEU A 209 1.39 -2.59 -5.80
C LEU A 209 1.40 -2.72 -7.32
N ILE A 210 1.77 -3.88 -7.88
CA ILE A 210 1.72 -4.13 -9.33
C ILE A 210 0.28 -3.97 -9.84
N GLY A 211 -0.67 -4.62 -9.18
CA GLY A 211 -2.08 -4.58 -9.55
C GLY A 211 -2.63 -3.15 -9.51
N LEU A 212 -2.44 -2.42 -8.42
CA LEU A 212 -2.97 -1.06 -8.32
C LEU A 212 -2.29 -0.08 -9.28
N LEU A 213 -1.04 -0.33 -9.71
CA LEU A 213 -0.32 0.51 -10.67
C LEU A 213 -0.75 0.30 -12.13
N GLY A 214 -1.75 -0.55 -12.39
CA GLY A 214 -2.30 -0.76 -13.72
C GLY A 214 -1.72 -1.95 -14.47
N GLU A 215 -0.82 -2.71 -13.84
CA GLU A 215 -0.15 -3.86 -14.46
C GLU A 215 -0.86 -5.17 -14.11
N LYS A 216 -0.80 -6.15 -15.02
CA LYS A 216 -1.32 -7.49 -14.75
C LYS A 216 -0.32 -8.27 -13.90
N ILE A 217 -0.82 -8.92 -12.85
CA ILE A 217 0.02 -9.69 -11.94
C ILE A 217 0.33 -11.06 -12.55
N GLU A 218 1.61 -11.40 -12.63
CA GLU A 218 2.17 -12.63 -13.17
C GLU A 218 3.36 -13.10 -12.30
N LEU A 219 3.61 -14.42 -12.27
CA LEU A 219 4.69 -15.01 -11.46
C LEU A 219 6.09 -14.52 -11.85
N ARG A 220 6.29 -14.10 -13.11
CA ARG A 220 7.57 -13.56 -13.58
C ARG A 220 8.00 -12.31 -12.80
N HIS A 221 7.05 -11.55 -12.25
CA HIS A 221 7.37 -10.34 -11.49
C HIS A 221 8.22 -10.67 -10.25
N ILE A 222 8.05 -11.84 -9.62
CA ILE A 222 8.91 -12.26 -8.50
C ILE A 222 10.40 -12.21 -8.90
N LEU A 223 10.72 -12.62 -10.13
CA LEU A 223 12.10 -12.59 -10.65
C LEU A 223 12.57 -11.16 -10.92
N ASP A 224 11.69 -10.31 -11.45
CA ASP A 224 12.00 -8.89 -11.72
C ASP A 224 12.34 -8.12 -10.42
N PHE A 225 11.70 -8.50 -9.31
CA PHE A 225 11.93 -7.89 -7.99
C PHE A 225 12.92 -8.66 -7.11
N ALA A 226 13.51 -9.76 -7.59
CA ALA A 226 14.49 -10.54 -6.83
C ALA A 226 15.67 -9.69 -6.36
N VAL A 227 16.10 -8.71 -7.17
CA VAL A 227 17.17 -7.75 -6.80
C VAL A 227 16.72 -6.82 -5.67
N VAL A 228 15.48 -6.32 -5.72
CA VAL A 228 14.92 -5.46 -4.66
C VAL A 228 14.84 -6.22 -3.35
N PHE A 229 14.35 -7.46 -3.37
CA PHE A 229 14.32 -8.31 -2.19
C PHE A 229 15.72 -8.67 -1.68
N GLY A 230 16.65 -8.99 -2.58
CA GLY A 230 18.04 -9.26 -2.22
C GLY A 230 18.69 -8.08 -1.49
N LEU A 231 18.54 -6.86 -2.05
CA LEU A 231 19.02 -5.63 -1.42
C LEU A 231 18.33 -5.35 -0.08
N ALA A 232 17.03 -5.63 0.03
CA ALA A 232 16.30 -5.48 1.27
C ALA A 232 16.80 -6.43 2.37
N LYS A 233 17.03 -7.71 2.06
CA LYS A 233 17.59 -8.65 3.04
C LYS A 233 19.01 -8.27 3.46
N LEU A 234 19.85 -7.78 2.54
CA LEU A 234 21.17 -7.22 2.88
C LEU A 234 21.04 -6.00 3.82
N SER A 235 20.10 -5.11 3.53
CA SER A 235 19.85 -3.93 4.37
C SER A 235 19.40 -4.30 5.79
N ARG A 236 18.63 -5.38 5.95
CA ARG A 236 18.25 -5.93 7.25
C ARG A 236 19.48 -6.41 8.03
N GLY A 237 20.43 -7.09 7.38
CA GLY A 237 21.68 -7.50 8.01
C GLY A 237 22.49 -6.33 8.56
N ILE A 238 22.60 -5.26 7.77
CA ILE A 238 23.30 -4.02 8.18
C ILE A 238 22.53 -3.29 9.29
N ALA A 239 21.21 -3.20 9.19
CA ALA A 239 20.42 -2.55 10.22
C ALA A 239 20.49 -3.31 11.55
N VAL A 240 20.44 -4.65 11.53
CA VAL A 240 20.64 -5.47 12.73
C VAL A 240 22.03 -5.28 13.35
N LEU A 241 23.07 -5.08 12.54
CA LEU A 241 24.40 -4.72 13.02
C LEU A 241 24.39 -3.37 13.77
N ILE A 242 23.66 -2.38 13.26
CA ILE A 242 23.51 -1.06 13.89
C ILE A 242 22.72 -1.15 15.21
N LEU A 243 21.70 -2.02 15.27
CA LEU A 243 20.88 -2.21 16.48
C LEU A 243 21.62 -2.93 17.62
N ARG A 244 22.83 -3.48 17.41
CA ARG A 244 23.61 -4.18 18.46
C ARG A 244 23.95 -3.30 19.66
N SER A 245 23.99 -1.98 19.46
CA SER A 245 24.30 -1.01 20.52
C SER A 245 23.08 -0.58 21.33
N ILE A 246 21.88 -1.08 21.00
CA ILE A 246 20.64 -0.70 21.69
C ILE A 246 20.49 -1.54 22.97
N PRO A 247 20.16 -0.92 24.11
CA PRO A 247 19.87 -1.64 25.34
C PRO A 247 18.81 -2.73 25.16
N ALA A 248 18.97 -3.86 25.84
CA ALA A 248 18.11 -5.03 25.67
C ALA A 248 16.61 -4.73 25.84
N HIS A 249 16.24 -3.80 26.72
CA HIS A 249 14.84 -3.40 26.94
C HIS A 249 14.24 -2.59 25.77
N ALA A 250 15.06 -1.87 25.01
CA ALA A 250 14.63 -1.10 23.83
C ALA A 250 14.79 -1.90 22.51
N ALA A 251 15.48 -3.03 22.55
CA ALA A 251 15.78 -3.84 21.37
C ALA A 251 14.54 -4.37 20.65
N VAL A 252 13.46 -4.71 21.39
CA VAL A 252 12.20 -5.20 20.80
C VAL A 252 11.51 -4.09 20.00
N LEU A 253 11.33 -2.91 20.61
CA LEU A 253 10.75 -1.75 19.94
C LEU A 253 11.58 -1.34 18.72
N ALA A 254 12.91 -1.35 18.83
CA ALA A 254 13.78 -0.98 17.73
C ALA A 254 13.72 -2.00 16.56
N LYS A 255 13.59 -3.30 16.84
CA LYS A 255 13.36 -4.34 15.82
C LYS A 255 12.01 -4.15 15.12
N ALA A 256 10.95 -3.86 15.88
CA ALA A 256 9.61 -3.64 15.34
C ALA A 256 9.55 -2.37 14.47
N ALA A 257 10.23 -1.30 14.90
CA ALA A 257 10.40 -0.06 14.13
C ALA A 257 11.22 -0.29 12.85
N LEU A 258 12.24 -1.15 12.91
CA LEU A 258 13.02 -1.52 11.73
C LEU A 258 12.19 -2.31 10.73
N ALA A 259 11.36 -3.26 11.18
CA ALA A 259 10.47 -4.01 10.31
C ALA A 259 9.47 -3.09 9.57
N TYR A 260 8.91 -2.12 10.29
CA TYR A 260 8.08 -1.07 9.70
C TYR A 260 8.82 -0.32 8.58
N ALA A 261 10.00 0.22 8.92
CA ALA A 261 10.75 1.09 8.03
C ALA A 261 11.30 0.36 6.79
N LEU A 262 11.71 -0.89 6.94
CA LEU A 262 12.10 -1.74 5.81
C LEU A 262 10.92 -2.02 4.90
N THR A 263 9.74 -2.29 5.44
CA THR A 263 8.53 -2.54 4.62
C THR A 263 8.19 -1.31 3.78
N TRP A 264 8.25 -0.11 4.37
CA TRP A 264 8.13 1.15 3.65
C TRP A 264 9.17 1.32 2.56
N ALA A 265 10.45 1.10 2.88
CA ALA A 265 11.55 1.23 1.92
C ALA A 265 11.40 0.27 0.72
N ILE A 266 10.96 -0.97 0.96
CA ILE A 266 10.69 -1.96 -0.07
C ILE A 266 9.50 -1.55 -0.94
N GLY A 267 8.38 -1.15 -0.32
CA GLY A 267 7.21 -0.68 -1.03
C GLY A 267 7.49 0.50 -1.95
N GLU A 268 8.21 1.51 -1.43
CA GLU A 268 8.66 2.64 -2.25
C GLU A 268 9.61 2.18 -3.37
N ALA A 269 10.55 1.28 -3.11
CA ALA A 269 11.43 0.76 -4.15
C ALA A 269 10.67 0.03 -5.28
N ILE A 270 9.64 -0.74 -4.95
CA ILE A 270 8.76 -1.41 -5.93
C ILE A 270 8.04 -0.36 -6.78
N VAL A 271 7.43 0.62 -6.13
CA VAL A 271 6.72 1.74 -6.78
C VAL A 271 7.66 2.49 -7.74
N PHE A 272 8.88 2.81 -7.29
CA PHE A 272 9.91 3.48 -8.11
C PHE A 272 10.35 2.61 -9.30
N PHE A 273 10.51 1.30 -9.10
CA PHE A 273 10.91 0.39 -10.16
C PHE A 273 9.83 0.22 -11.22
N ILE A 274 8.55 0.16 -10.83
CA ILE A 274 7.45 -0.01 -11.77
C ILE A 274 7.25 1.25 -12.61
N VAL A 275 7.19 2.43 -11.97
CA VAL A 275 6.86 3.67 -12.68
C VAL A 275 8.09 4.27 -13.35
N GLY A 276 9.18 4.45 -12.61
CA GLY A 276 10.38 5.07 -13.16
C GLY A 276 11.19 4.13 -14.04
N ARG A 277 10.92 2.80 -14.01
CA ARG A 277 11.79 1.76 -14.57
C ARG A 277 13.23 1.86 -14.07
N GLN A 278 13.41 2.47 -12.89
CA GLN A 278 14.72 2.72 -12.30
C GLN A 278 15.10 1.62 -11.32
N ARG A 279 16.37 1.25 -11.32
CA ARG A 279 16.91 0.33 -10.33
C ARG A 279 17.24 1.09 -9.04
N CYS A 280 16.63 0.67 -7.94
CA CYS A 280 17.04 1.12 -6.61
C CYS A 280 18.36 0.44 -6.21
N ASN A 281 19.17 1.16 -5.43
CA ASN A 281 20.41 0.64 -4.85
C ASN A 281 20.31 0.58 -3.31
N LEU A 282 21.36 0.08 -2.65
CA LEU A 282 21.36 -0.04 -1.20
C LEU A 282 21.27 1.33 -0.48
N SER A 283 21.86 2.38 -1.04
CA SER A 283 21.81 3.72 -0.44
C SER A 283 20.41 4.30 -0.47
N PHE A 284 19.65 4.08 -1.55
CA PHE A 284 18.23 4.40 -1.63
C PHE A 284 17.44 3.74 -0.49
N LEU A 285 17.55 2.41 -0.34
CA LEU A 285 16.84 1.68 0.71
C LEU A 285 17.22 2.18 2.10
N MET A 286 18.51 2.40 2.38
CA MET A 286 18.96 2.89 3.68
C MET A 286 18.46 4.30 4.00
N GLN A 287 18.38 5.17 3.00
CA GLN A 287 17.80 6.49 3.16
C GLN A 287 16.32 6.41 3.54
N ARG A 288 15.55 5.53 2.87
CA ARG A 288 14.12 5.30 3.18
C ARG A 288 13.93 4.68 4.56
N VAL A 289 14.73 3.67 4.91
CA VAL A 289 14.70 3.06 6.25
C VAL A 289 14.92 4.13 7.31
N ARG A 290 15.93 4.99 7.16
CA ARG A 290 16.18 6.09 8.12
C ARG A 290 15.00 7.06 8.21
N HIS A 291 14.39 7.40 7.08
CA HIS A 291 13.23 8.29 7.02
C HIS A 291 12.04 7.72 7.80
N HIS A 292 11.71 6.44 7.59
CA HIS A 292 10.53 5.81 8.21
C HIS A 292 10.78 5.23 9.61
N PHE A 293 12.03 5.13 10.06
CA PHE A 293 12.36 4.52 11.36
C PHE A 293 11.68 5.23 12.53
N LYS A 294 11.63 6.56 12.52
CA LYS A 294 10.95 7.34 13.58
C LYS A 294 9.45 7.03 13.64
N ASN A 295 8.80 6.95 12.48
CA ASN A 295 7.37 6.58 12.41
C ASN A 295 7.17 5.14 12.90
N GLY A 296 8.06 4.23 12.51
CA GLY A 296 8.04 2.85 13.00
C GLY A 296 8.19 2.74 14.53
N LEU A 297 8.95 3.63 15.16
CA LEU A 297 9.06 3.67 16.62
C LEU A 297 7.73 4.09 17.27
N THR A 298 7.08 5.13 16.73
CA THR A 298 5.77 5.59 17.20
C THR A 298 4.72 4.48 17.07
N GLU A 299 4.66 3.80 15.93
CA GLU A 299 3.71 2.70 15.68
C GLU A 299 3.97 1.51 16.59
N ALA A 300 5.23 1.11 16.77
CA ALA A 300 5.58 0.02 17.68
C ALA A 300 5.18 0.33 19.13
N GLN A 301 5.36 1.57 19.59
CA GLN A 301 4.92 2.02 20.91
C GLN A 301 3.40 2.00 21.05
N ALA A 302 2.67 2.48 20.03
CA ALA A 302 1.21 2.49 20.02
C ALA A 302 0.63 1.06 20.12
N LEU A 303 1.19 0.12 19.37
CA LEU A 303 0.78 -1.29 19.40
C LEU A 303 1.05 -1.95 20.76
N MET A 304 2.23 -1.70 21.36
CA MET A 304 2.54 -2.20 22.71
C MET A 304 1.56 -1.66 23.75
N LYS A 305 1.30 -0.36 23.75
CA LYS A 305 0.36 0.28 24.68
C LYS A 305 -1.05 -0.31 24.55
N LYS A 306 -1.55 -0.48 23.32
CA LYS A 306 -2.86 -1.09 23.04
C LYS A 306 -2.97 -2.51 23.59
N LYS A 307 -1.89 -3.29 23.49
CA LYS A 307 -1.81 -4.65 24.04
C LYS A 307 -1.87 -4.65 25.57
N GLU A 308 -1.08 -3.80 26.24
CA GLU A 308 -1.09 -3.68 27.71
C GLU A 308 -2.48 -3.32 28.25
N LEU A 309 -3.19 -2.41 27.58
CA LEU A 309 -4.58 -2.05 27.90
C LEU A 309 -5.53 -3.25 27.78
N ALA A 310 -5.40 -4.05 26.72
CA ALA A 310 -6.23 -5.22 26.50
C ALA A 310 -5.98 -6.32 27.54
N GLU A 311 -4.73 -6.50 27.98
CA GLU A 311 -4.37 -7.46 29.04
C GLU A 311 -4.92 -7.04 30.41
N ARG A 312 -4.85 -5.75 30.75
CA ARG A 312 -5.45 -5.22 31.99
C ARG A 312 -6.96 -5.39 32.02
N SER A 313 -7.65 -5.07 30.91
CA SER A 313 -9.10 -5.27 30.80
C SER A 313 -9.53 -6.74 30.95
N LYS A 314 -8.66 -7.70 30.59
CA LYS A 314 -8.93 -9.14 30.77
C LYS A 314 -8.63 -9.64 32.19
N ALA A 315 -7.79 -8.94 32.94
CA ALA A 315 -7.47 -9.30 34.32
C ALA A 315 -8.50 -8.73 35.32
N GLU A 316 -9.26 -7.71 34.91
CA GLU A 316 -10.26 -7.00 35.73
C GLU A 316 -11.71 -7.47 35.52
N GLY A 317 -11.97 -8.36 34.53
CA GLY A 317 -13.30 -8.90 34.21
C GLY A 317 -13.36 -10.41 34.32
#